data_AF-A0A1S3Y8B8-F1
#
_entry.id   AF-A0A1S3Y8B8-F1
#
_cell.length_a   1.000
_cell.length_b   1.000
_cell.length_c   1.000
_cell.angle_alpha   90.00
_cell.angle_beta   90.00
_cell.angle_gamma   90.00
#
_symmetry.space_group_name_H-M   'P 1'
#
loop_
_entity.id
_entity.type
_entity.pdbx_description
1 polymer ?
#
loop_
_entity_poly.entity_id
_entity_poly.type
_entity_poly.pdbx_seq_one_letter_code
_entity_poly.pdbx_strand_id
1 'polypeptide(L)'
;GLIQHHKEIVEYFNNKGVSVIFLFRRNLLRRMVSMIANSYDRYAKLLNGTHKSHVHSHEEASTLAKYKPEINTTLLITDLKKMELAATEALEYFNSTRHLTLYYEDLIRNQTKLGDVLDFLKLPQMNLSSRQVKIHSGPLREHIKNWDDVNKTLSGTTYESFLRSDC
;
A
#
# COMPACT_ATOMS: atom_id res chain seq x y z
N GLY A 1 -14.34 -5.47 -10.87
CA GLY A 1 -13.64 -4.63 -9.85
C GLY A 1 -13.69 -3.14 -10.24
N LEU A 2 -13.15 -2.22 -9.42
CA LEU A 2 -13.24 -0.76 -9.64
C LEU A 2 -12.79 -0.31 -11.04
N ILE A 3 -11.75 -0.94 -11.58
CA ILE A 3 -11.23 -0.67 -12.94
C ILE A 3 -12.13 -1.22 -14.05
N GLN A 4 -12.81 -2.34 -13.80
CA GLN A 4 -13.61 -3.05 -14.81
C GLN A 4 -14.94 -2.34 -15.15
N HIS A 5 -15.53 -1.66 -14.17
CA HIS A 5 -16.80 -0.93 -14.30
C HIS A 5 -16.59 0.56 -14.04
N HIS A 6 -15.44 1.10 -14.45
CA HIS A 6 -15.03 2.45 -14.08
C HIS A 6 -16.02 3.51 -14.59
N LYS A 7 -16.63 3.32 -15.77
CA LYS A 7 -17.57 4.29 -16.35
C LYS A 7 -18.81 4.46 -15.49
N GLU A 8 -19.45 3.35 -15.12
CA GLU A 8 -20.67 3.34 -14.30
C GLU A 8 -20.38 3.87 -12.89
N ILE A 9 -19.20 3.55 -12.34
CA ILE A 9 -18.78 4.03 -11.01
C ILE A 9 -18.53 5.53 -11.03
N VAL A 10 -17.85 6.06 -12.06
CA VAL A 10 -17.58 7.50 -12.21
C VAL A 10 -18.89 8.28 -12.34
N GLU A 11 -19.82 7.80 -13.16
CA GLU A 11 -21.15 8.39 -13.29
C GLU A 11 -21.88 8.41 -11.94
N TYR A 12 -21.89 7.29 -11.23
CA TYR A 12 -22.50 7.20 -9.91
C TYR A 12 -21.85 8.15 -8.90
N PHE A 13 -20.51 8.24 -8.86
CA PHE A 13 -19.78 9.12 -7.95
C PHE A 13 -20.10 10.59 -8.21
N ASN A 14 -20.14 11.00 -9.47
CA ASN A 14 -20.48 12.37 -9.84
C ASN A 14 -21.95 12.69 -9.49
N ASN A 15 -22.88 11.80 -9.81
CA ASN A 15 -24.31 11.98 -9.52
C ASN A 15 -24.63 12.02 -8.02
N LYS A 16 -23.84 11.32 -7.19
CA LYS A 16 -24.04 11.25 -5.74
C LYS A 16 -23.10 12.15 -4.94
N GLY A 17 -22.21 12.91 -5.61
CA GLY A 17 -21.23 13.77 -4.95
C GLY A 17 -20.23 12.99 -4.08
N VAL A 18 -19.92 11.74 -4.45
CA VAL A 18 -18.97 10.89 -3.72
C VAL A 18 -17.57 11.48 -3.83
N SER A 19 -16.87 11.55 -2.70
CA SER A 19 -15.48 12.00 -2.64
C SER A 19 -14.56 10.79 -2.61
N VAL A 20 -13.58 10.76 -3.52
CA VAL A 20 -12.65 9.64 -3.67
C VAL A 20 -11.29 10.02 -3.06
N ILE A 21 -10.71 9.14 -2.26
CA ILE A 21 -9.34 9.32 -1.76
C ILE A 21 -8.49 8.18 -2.31
N PHE A 22 -7.53 8.51 -3.16
CA PHE A 22 -6.50 7.58 -3.61
C PHE A 22 -5.34 7.58 -2.64
N LEU A 23 -5.08 6.45 -1.98
CA LEU A 23 -3.92 6.27 -1.12
C LEU A 23 -2.94 5.30 -1.77
N PHE A 24 -1.85 5.85 -2.32
CA PHE A 24 -0.78 5.08 -2.95
C PHE A 24 0.41 4.89 -2.03
N ARG A 25 1.28 3.94 -2.37
CA ARG A 25 2.57 3.72 -1.73
C ARG A 25 3.65 3.89 -2.77
N ARG A 26 4.63 4.76 -2.53
CA ARG A 26 5.71 5.03 -3.49
C ARG A 26 6.63 3.82 -3.63
N ASN A 27 6.94 3.13 -2.54
CA ASN A 27 7.73 1.90 -2.60
C ASN A 27 6.82 0.70 -2.95
N LEU A 28 6.74 0.37 -4.24
CA LEU A 28 5.90 -0.73 -4.75
C LEU A 28 6.42 -2.11 -4.38
N LEU A 29 7.74 -2.31 -4.24
CA LEU A 29 8.31 -3.57 -3.74
C LEU A 29 7.83 -3.83 -2.30
N ARG A 30 7.89 -2.82 -1.44
CA ARG A 30 7.40 -2.94 -0.05
C ARG A 30 5.88 -3.15 0.01
N ARG A 31 5.12 -2.54 -0.91
CA ARG A 31 3.69 -2.82 -1.08
C ARG A 31 3.47 -4.30 -1.43
N MET A 32 4.22 -4.83 -2.41
CA MET A 32 4.16 -6.23 -2.83
C MET A 32 4.43 -7.18 -1.67
N VAL A 33 5.51 -6.97 -0.91
CA VAL A 33 5.83 -7.77 0.29
C VAL A 33 4.68 -7.75 1.29
N SER A 34 4.11 -6.58 1.57
CA SER A 34 2.98 -6.46 2.50
C SER A 34 1.73 -7.21 1.99
N MET A 35 1.46 -7.17 0.67
CA MET A 35 0.33 -7.89 0.07
C MET A 35 0.50 -9.41 0.13
N ILE A 36 1.69 -9.92 -0.20
CA ILE A 36 1.97 -11.36 -0.17
C ILE A 36 1.91 -11.88 1.26
N ALA A 37 2.54 -11.19 2.22
CA ALA A 37 2.51 -11.57 3.62
C ALA A 37 1.08 -11.57 4.20
N ASN A 38 0.27 -10.57 3.89
CA ASN A 38 -1.14 -10.54 4.31
C ASN A 38 -1.98 -11.64 3.65
N SER A 39 -1.71 -11.96 2.37
CA SER A 39 -2.36 -13.08 1.69
C SER A 39 -2.03 -14.41 2.37
N TYR A 40 -0.75 -14.61 2.75
CA TYR A 40 -0.33 -15.80 3.48
C TYR A 40 -1.03 -15.94 4.84
N ASP A 41 -1.12 -14.87 5.64
CA ASP A 41 -1.83 -14.90 6.92
C ASP A 41 -3.30 -15.28 6.77
N ARG A 42 -3.94 -14.95 5.63
CA ARG A 42 -5.32 -15.36 5.36
C ARG A 42 -5.50 -16.88 5.39
N TYR A 43 -4.48 -17.63 4.98
CA TYR A 43 -4.50 -19.10 4.98
C TYR A 43 -3.85 -19.69 6.23
N ALA A 44 -2.70 -19.16 6.64
CA ALA A 44 -1.93 -19.66 7.77
C ALA A 44 -2.53 -19.29 9.13
N LYS A 45 -3.33 -18.21 9.19
CA LYS A 45 -4.05 -17.73 10.37
C LYS A 45 -3.14 -17.66 11.62
N LEU A 46 -2.03 -16.96 11.46
CA LEU A 46 -0.89 -17.01 12.39
C LEU A 46 -1.23 -16.45 13.77
N LEU A 47 -2.32 -15.69 13.90
CA LEU A 47 -2.83 -15.17 15.16
C LEU A 47 -4.12 -15.90 15.56
N ASN A 48 -3.98 -16.87 16.46
CA ASN A 48 -5.11 -17.57 17.10
C ASN A 48 -6.14 -18.14 16.10
N GLY A 49 -5.71 -18.62 14.92
CA GLY A 49 -6.63 -19.20 13.95
C GLY A 49 -7.51 -18.17 13.21
N THR A 50 -7.22 -16.88 13.33
CA THR A 50 -7.96 -15.78 12.67
C THR A 50 -7.02 -14.96 11.78
N HIS A 51 -7.48 -14.62 10.56
CA HIS A 51 -6.79 -13.68 9.69
C HIS A 51 -6.89 -12.26 10.27
N LYS A 52 -5.76 -11.56 10.39
CA LYS A 52 -5.75 -10.14 10.79
C LYS A 52 -4.98 -9.29 9.79
N SER A 53 -5.70 -8.44 9.07
CA SER A 53 -5.10 -7.43 8.18
C SER A 53 -4.44 -6.27 8.92
N HIS A 54 -4.83 -6.05 10.18
CA HIS A 54 -4.32 -4.99 11.05
C HIS A 54 -4.13 -5.52 12.47
N VAL A 55 -3.09 -5.05 13.14
CA VAL A 55 -2.73 -5.44 14.50
C VAL A 55 -2.69 -4.23 15.42
N HIS A 56 -2.92 -4.45 16.71
CA HIS A 56 -2.98 -3.39 17.72
C HIS A 56 -1.85 -3.47 18.75
N SER A 57 -0.99 -4.48 18.64
CA SER A 57 0.16 -4.68 19.52
C SER A 57 1.43 -4.93 18.71
N HIS A 58 2.58 -4.55 19.28
CA HIS A 58 3.89 -4.80 18.70
C HIS A 58 4.23 -6.31 18.67
N GLU A 59 3.67 -7.09 19.59
CA GLU A 59 3.88 -8.54 19.65
C GLU A 59 3.18 -9.27 18.50
N GLU A 60 1.92 -8.94 18.23
CA GLU A 60 1.19 -9.45 17.05
C GLU A 60 1.87 -9.02 15.75
N ALA A 61 2.29 -7.75 15.66
CA ALA A 61 3.05 -7.24 14.52
C ALA A 61 4.34 -8.04 14.27
N SER A 62 5.09 -8.28 15.34
CA SER A 62 6.34 -9.05 15.28
C SER A 62 6.10 -10.50 14.87
N THR A 63 4.98 -11.10 15.30
CA THR A 63 4.61 -12.47 14.92
C THR A 63 4.30 -12.57 13.43
N LEU A 64 3.50 -11.66 12.89
CA LEU A 64 3.18 -11.63 11.45
C LEU A 64 4.41 -11.32 10.59
N ALA A 65 5.31 -10.44 11.07
CA ALA A 65 6.54 -10.08 10.35
C ALA A 65 7.57 -11.23 10.26
N LYS A 66 7.39 -12.34 11.00
CA LYS A 66 8.27 -13.53 10.89
C LYS A 66 8.15 -14.19 9.52
N TYR A 67 6.99 -14.10 8.88
CA TYR A 67 6.82 -14.64 7.54
C TYR A 67 7.54 -13.76 6.52
N LYS A 68 8.51 -14.35 5.83
CA LYS A 68 9.26 -13.69 4.75
C LYS A 68 8.81 -14.29 3.42
N PRO A 69 8.07 -13.56 2.58
CA PRO A 69 7.72 -14.05 1.25
C PRO A 69 8.96 -14.27 0.40
N GLU A 70 8.87 -15.30 -0.45
CA GLU A 70 9.77 -15.50 -1.57
C GLU A 70 9.20 -14.77 -2.79
N ILE A 71 9.99 -13.89 -3.40
CA ILE A 71 9.55 -13.06 -4.52
C ILE A 71 9.96 -13.75 -5.83
N ASN A 72 9.01 -13.88 -6.75
CA ASN A 72 9.28 -14.36 -8.09
C ASN A 72 10.06 -13.30 -8.89
N THR A 73 11.37 -13.45 -8.96
CA THR A 73 12.28 -12.51 -9.64
C THR A 73 12.10 -12.47 -11.15
N THR A 74 11.65 -13.57 -11.76
CA THR A 74 11.36 -13.65 -13.21
C THR A 74 10.23 -12.70 -13.61
N LEU A 75 9.21 -12.52 -12.75
CA LEU A 75 8.07 -11.64 -13.02
C LEU A 75 8.16 -10.27 -12.34
N LEU A 76 9.13 -10.07 -11.45
CA LEU A 76 9.19 -8.92 -10.55
C LEU A 76 9.07 -7.57 -11.27
N ILE A 77 9.88 -7.32 -12.30
CA ILE A 77 9.85 -6.06 -13.05
C ILE A 77 8.49 -5.86 -13.74
N THR A 78 7.95 -6.93 -14.33
CA THR A 78 6.64 -6.90 -15.00
C THR A 78 5.52 -6.61 -14.01
N ASP A 79 5.57 -7.19 -12.81
CA ASP A 79 4.57 -6.97 -11.78
C ASP A 79 4.65 -5.56 -11.18
N LEU A 80 5.86 -5.01 -11.01
CA LEU A 80 6.06 -3.61 -10.62
C LEU A 80 5.50 -2.64 -11.67
N LYS A 81 5.78 -2.89 -12.96
CA LYS A 81 5.21 -2.11 -14.08
C LYS A 81 3.67 -2.16 -14.09
N LYS A 82 3.08 -3.34 -13.90
CA LYS A 82 1.62 -3.49 -13.83
C LYS A 82 1.02 -2.71 -12.66
N MET A 83 1.67 -2.73 -11.50
CA MET A 83 1.20 -1.97 -10.33
C MET A 83 1.26 -0.45 -10.55
N GLU A 84 2.29 0.03 -11.24
CA GLU A 84 2.43 1.43 -11.63
C GLU A 84 1.36 1.82 -12.66
N LEU A 85 1.18 1.02 -13.72
CA LEU A 85 0.16 1.24 -14.73
C LEU A 85 -1.25 1.28 -14.12
N ALA A 86 -1.58 0.32 -13.25
CA ALA A 86 -2.89 0.29 -12.60
C ALA A 86 -3.17 1.52 -11.73
N ALA A 87 -2.13 2.14 -11.14
CA ALA A 87 -2.30 3.39 -10.39
C ALA A 87 -2.56 4.57 -11.33
N THR A 88 -1.85 4.63 -12.46
CA THR A 88 -2.06 5.64 -13.51
C THR A 88 -3.44 5.52 -14.13
N GLU A 89 -3.86 4.31 -14.54
CA GLU A 89 -5.19 4.04 -15.08
C GLU A 89 -6.30 4.43 -14.09
N ALA A 90 -6.12 4.13 -12.80
CA ALA A 90 -7.07 4.55 -11.78
C ALA A 90 -7.20 6.08 -11.68
N LEU A 91 -6.10 6.82 -11.79
CA LEU A 91 -6.15 8.28 -11.80
C LEU A 91 -6.79 8.82 -13.08
N GLU A 92 -6.48 8.23 -14.23
CA GLU A 92 -7.04 8.62 -15.52
C GLU A 92 -8.56 8.39 -15.57
N TYR A 93 -9.03 7.20 -15.17
CA TYR A 93 -10.46 6.88 -15.19
C TYR A 93 -11.27 7.77 -14.26
N PHE A 94 -10.72 8.16 -13.12
CA PHE A 94 -11.43 8.92 -12.09
C PHE A 94 -11.10 10.42 -12.11
N ASN A 95 -10.42 10.91 -13.15
CA ASN A 95 -9.97 12.30 -13.25
C ASN A 95 -11.10 13.34 -13.15
N SER A 96 -12.32 12.97 -13.58
CA SER A 96 -13.51 13.80 -13.56
C SER A 96 -14.27 13.75 -12.23
N THR A 97 -13.88 12.85 -11.32
CA THR A 97 -14.49 12.74 -10.00
C THR A 97 -13.85 13.71 -9.01
N ARG A 98 -14.58 14.07 -7.96
CA ARG A 98 -14.01 14.79 -6.82
C ARG A 98 -13.04 13.87 -6.08
N HIS A 99 -11.75 14.01 -6.34
CA HIS A 99 -10.74 13.13 -5.76
C HIS A 99 -9.56 13.86 -5.10
N LEU A 100 -8.92 13.18 -4.15
CA LEU A 100 -7.68 13.58 -3.51
C LEU A 100 -6.66 12.44 -3.61
N THR A 101 -5.45 12.76 -4.05
CA THR A 101 -4.36 11.78 -4.15
C THR A 101 -3.36 11.96 -3.02
N LEU A 102 -3.13 10.89 -2.27
CA LEU A 102 -2.22 10.82 -1.13
C LEU A 102 -1.20 9.72 -1.33
N TYR A 103 -0.04 9.93 -0.75
CA TYR A 103 0.99 8.91 -0.65
C TYR A 103 1.23 8.57 0.82
N TYR A 104 1.28 7.28 1.12
CA TYR A 104 1.51 6.75 2.46
C TYR A 104 2.72 7.40 3.13
N GLU A 105 3.83 7.53 2.40
CA GLU A 105 5.07 8.11 2.92
C GLU A 105 4.89 9.58 3.36
N ASP A 106 4.02 10.35 2.69
CA ASP A 106 3.75 11.73 3.08
C ASP A 106 2.95 11.81 4.38
N LEU A 107 1.99 10.90 4.58
CA LEU A 107 1.18 10.83 5.80
C LEU A 107 2.02 10.43 7.03
N ILE A 108 3.00 9.56 6.83
CA ILE A 108 3.91 9.14 7.89
C ILE A 108 4.91 10.25 8.24
N ARG A 109 5.46 10.94 7.22
CA ARG A 109 6.47 11.99 7.43
C ARG A 109 5.86 13.30 7.91
N ASN A 110 4.67 13.65 7.44
CA ASN A 110 4.00 14.89 7.79
C ASN A 110 2.53 14.65 8.14
N GLN A 111 2.24 14.57 9.43
CA GLN A 111 0.88 14.36 9.94
C GLN A 111 -0.05 15.54 9.64
N THR A 112 0.46 16.75 9.34
CA THR A 112 -0.41 17.89 8.97
C THR A 112 -1.18 17.63 7.69
N LYS A 113 -0.70 16.73 6.81
CA LYS A 113 -1.43 16.30 5.60
C LYS A 113 -2.78 15.67 5.91
N LEU A 114 -2.99 15.15 7.12
CA LEU A 114 -4.30 14.66 7.53
C LEU A 114 -5.33 15.80 7.70
N GLY A 115 -4.87 17.02 8.00
CA GLY A 115 -5.70 18.21 8.00
C GLY A 115 -6.27 18.49 6.60
N ASP A 116 -5.44 18.39 5.55
CA ASP A 116 -5.87 18.53 4.15
C ASP A 116 -6.96 17.50 3.79
N VAL A 117 -6.88 16.29 4.35
CA VAL A 117 -7.89 15.23 4.17
C VAL A 117 -9.20 15.60 4.86
N LEU A 118 -9.14 16.11 6.09
CA LEU A 118 -10.34 16.58 6.81
C LEU A 118 -11.01 17.73 6.07
N ASP A 119 -10.23 18.71 5.59
CA ASP A 119 -10.74 19.84 4.80
C ASP A 119 -11.35 19.36 3.47
N PHE A 120 -10.68 18.45 2.78
CA PHE A 120 -11.23 17.81 1.58
C PHE A 120 -12.55 17.09 1.89
N LEU A 121 -12.70 16.44 3.04
CA LEU A 121 -13.97 15.81 3.43
C LEU A 121 -14.99 16.77 4.03
N LYS A 122 -14.66 18.06 4.18
CA LYS A 122 -15.46 19.07 4.90
C LYS A 122 -15.77 18.66 6.35
N LEU A 123 -14.80 18.02 6.99
CA LEU A 123 -14.85 17.64 8.39
C LEU A 123 -14.15 18.69 9.25
N PRO A 124 -14.56 18.86 10.52
CA PRO A 124 -13.86 19.75 11.44
C PRO A 124 -12.44 19.26 11.70
N GLN A 125 -11.50 20.20 11.79
CA GLN A 125 -10.11 19.92 12.14
C GLN A 125 -10.04 19.29 13.53
N MET A 126 -9.42 18.11 13.61
CA MET A 126 -9.32 17.35 14.85
C MET A 126 -8.07 16.47 14.83
N ASN A 127 -7.58 16.11 16.01
CA ASN A 127 -6.48 15.18 16.15
C ASN A 127 -6.95 13.76 15.78
N LEU A 128 -6.40 13.20 14.71
CA LEU A 128 -6.61 11.82 14.32
C LEU A 128 -5.57 10.93 14.99
N SER A 129 -6.01 9.80 15.55
CA SER A 129 -5.12 8.79 16.12
C SER A 129 -5.54 7.41 15.65
N SER A 130 -4.56 6.51 15.56
CA SER A 130 -4.80 5.11 15.19
C SER A 130 -4.13 4.21 16.20
N ARG A 131 -4.82 3.12 16.57
CA ARG A 131 -4.24 2.02 17.35
C ARG A 131 -3.54 0.99 16.47
N GLN A 132 -3.52 1.18 15.15
CA GLN A 132 -2.91 0.22 14.23
C GLN A 132 -1.38 0.32 14.32
N VAL A 133 -0.75 -0.84 14.49
CA VAL A 133 0.71 -0.97 14.49
C VAL A 133 1.16 -1.48 13.13
N LYS A 134 2.24 -0.88 12.59
CA LYS A 134 2.85 -1.30 11.33
C LYS A 134 3.51 -2.67 11.51
N ILE A 135 3.11 -3.65 10.71
CA ILE A 135 3.65 -5.02 10.76
C ILE A 135 5.10 -5.06 10.27
N HIS A 136 5.35 -4.61 9.04
CA HIS A 136 6.69 -4.64 8.44
C HIS A 136 7.45 -3.34 8.72
N SER A 137 8.13 -3.27 9.87
CA SER A 137 9.03 -2.17 10.26
C SER A 137 10.51 -2.54 10.03
N GLY A 138 11.41 -1.55 9.89
CA GLY A 138 12.83 -1.81 9.61
C GLY A 138 13.15 -2.11 8.13
N PRO A 139 14.41 -2.46 7.80
CA PRO A 139 14.91 -2.62 6.43
C PRO A 139 14.16 -3.68 5.62
N LEU A 140 13.92 -3.43 4.33
CA LEU A 140 13.14 -4.35 3.48
C LEU A 140 13.79 -5.73 3.32
N ARG A 141 15.13 -5.79 3.34
CA ARG A 141 15.91 -7.04 3.31
C ARG A 141 15.54 -8.03 4.41
N GLU A 142 15.06 -7.54 5.54
CA GLU A 142 14.68 -8.39 6.67
C GLU A 142 13.34 -9.10 6.44
N HIS A 143 12.54 -8.62 5.48
CA HIS A 143 11.18 -9.07 5.18
C HIS A 143 11.06 -9.87 3.89
N ILE A 144 12.17 -10.21 3.23
CA ILE A 144 12.18 -10.97 1.97
C ILE A 144 13.09 -12.18 2.13
N LYS A 145 12.60 -13.36 1.75
CA LYS A 145 13.35 -14.62 1.91
C LYS A 145 14.55 -14.71 0.97
N ASN A 146 14.37 -14.37 -0.31
CA ASN A 146 15.38 -14.39 -1.36
C ASN A 146 15.88 -12.97 -1.70
N TRP A 147 16.30 -12.21 -0.68
CA TRP A 147 16.68 -10.80 -0.84
C TRP A 147 17.79 -10.58 -1.87
N ASP A 148 18.82 -11.41 -1.87
CA ASP A 148 19.97 -11.22 -2.76
C ASP A 148 19.59 -11.31 -4.24
N ASP A 149 18.68 -12.24 -4.57
CA ASP A 149 18.14 -12.36 -5.93
C ASP A 149 17.30 -11.13 -6.30
N VAL A 150 16.43 -10.67 -5.40
CA VAL A 150 15.61 -9.47 -5.61
C VAL A 150 16.51 -8.23 -5.80
N ASN A 151 17.50 -8.06 -4.94
CA ASN A 151 18.46 -6.97 -5.01
C ASN A 151 19.21 -7.00 -6.35
N LYS A 152 19.68 -8.18 -6.78
CA LYS A 152 20.35 -8.36 -8.07
C LYS A 152 19.42 -8.06 -9.25
N THR A 153 18.15 -8.49 -9.20
CA THR A 153 17.17 -8.24 -10.27
C THR A 153 16.83 -6.76 -10.42
N LEU A 154 16.75 -6.00 -9.33
CA LEU A 154 16.36 -4.59 -9.37
C LEU A 154 17.54 -3.62 -9.50
N SER A 155 18.76 -4.04 -9.16
CA SER A 155 19.97 -3.22 -9.32
C SER A 155 20.19 -2.84 -10.79
N GLY A 156 20.45 -1.56 -11.06
CA GLY A 156 20.62 -1.05 -12.41
C GLY A 156 19.32 -0.85 -13.19
N THR A 157 18.16 -1.09 -12.58
CA THR A 157 16.84 -0.84 -13.19
C THR A 157 16.22 0.47 -12.69
N THR A 158 15.16 0.93 -13.34
CA THR A 158 14.37 2.09 -12.86
C THR A 158 13.76 1.87 -11.47
N TYR A 159 13.67 0.62 -11.03
CA TYR A 159 13.12 0.23 -9.73
C TYR A 159 14.18 0.04 -8.64
N GLU A 160 15.46 0.30 -8.93
CA GLU A 160 16.56 0.18 -7.94
C GLU A 160 16.29 1.01 -6.67
N SER A 161 15.65 2.18 -6.81
CA SER A 161 15.30 3.04 -5.68
C SER A 161 14.44 2.31 -4.63
N PHE A 162 13.62 1.33 -5.02
CA PHE A 162 12.80 0.55 -4.08
C PHE A 162 13.60 -0.32 -3.12
N LEU A 163 14.88 -0.60 -3.42
CA LEU A 163 15.80 -1.33 -2.54
C LEU A 163 16.31 -0.46 -1.39
N ARG A 164 16.40 0.86 -1.59
CA ARG A 164 17.03 1.82 -0.68
C ARG A 164 16.05 2.71 0.07
N SER A 165 14.83 2.85 -0.44
CA SER A 165 13.79 3.64 0.20
C SER A 165 13.29 2.95 1.48
N ASP A 166 14.13 2.99 2.50
CA ASP A 166 13.71 3.01 3.89
C ASP A 166 13.06 4.38 4.14
N CYS A 167 11.95 4.35 4.87
CA CYS A 167 10.93 5.41 4.94
C CYS A 167 11.47 6.84 5.09
#